data_AF-A0A538E5X0-F1
#
_entry.id   AF-A0A538E5X0-F1
#
_cell.length_a   1.000
_cell.length_b   1.000
_cell.length_c   1.000
_cell.angle_alpha   90.00
_cell.angle_beta   90.00
_cell.angle_gamma   90.00
#
_symmetry.space_group_name_H-M   'P 1'
#
loop_
_entity.id
_entity.type
_entity.pdbx_description
1 polymer ?
#
loop_
_entity_poly.entity_id
_entity_poly.type
_entity_poly.pdbx_seq_one_letter_code
_entity_poly.pdbx_strand_id
1 'polypeptide(L)' 'SDHGTASDVFLLGAPVRGGFHGTQPSLTDLDNGDLKVTTDFRDVYAMLLRDVLDTDPARVLPGWSSQLTGVL' A
#
# COMPACT_ATOMS: atom_id res chain seq x y z
N SER A 1 -8.42 -18.93 -13.57
CA SER A 1 -7.31 -18.02 -13.30
C SER A 1 -7.76 -17.09 -12.21
N ASP A 2 -7.02 -17.05 -11.11
CA ASP A 2 -7.06 -15.91 -10.21
C ASP A 2 -6.55 -14.71 -11.00
N HIS A 3 -7.40 -13.72 -11.22
CA HIS A 3 -7.06 -12.48 -11.92
C HIS A 3 -7.09 -11.27 -10.97
N GLY A 4 -6.93 -11.47 -9.66
CA GLY A 4 -7.21 -10.43 -8.66
C GLY A 4 -6.25 -10.32 -7.47
N THR A 5 -5.34 -11.26 -7.23
CA THR A 5 -4.63 -11.29 -5.93
C THR A 5 -3.49 -10.27 -5.77
N ALA A 6 -2.92 -9.76 -6.87
CA ALA A 6 -1.99 -8.64 -6.83
C ALA A 6 -2.38 -7.56 -7.84
N SER A 7 -2.62 -6.34 -7.36
CA SER A 7 -2.97 -5.17 -8.17
C SER A 7 -2.03 -4.01 -7.87
N ASP A 8 -1.82 -3.16 -8.87
CA ASP A 8 -1.04 -1.93 -8.74
C ASP A 8 -1.87 -0.78 -8.15
N VAL A 9 -1.23 0.08 -7.37
CA VAL A 9 -1.79 1.35 -6.85
C VAL A 9 -1.02 2.52 -7.46
N PHE A 10 -1.73 3.45 -8.09
CA PHE A 10 -1.17 4.71 -8.56
C PHE A 10 -1.55 5.84 -7.59
N LEU A 11 -0.55 6.53 -7.04
CA LEU A 11 -0.75 7.75 -6.26
C LEU A 11 -0.14 8.94 -7.00
N LEU A 12 -0.96 9.97 -7.21
CA LEU A 12 -0.62 11.14 -8.03
C LEU A 12 -0.97 12.40 -7.25
N GLY A 13 -0.07 13.37 -7.23
CA GLY A 13 -0.29 14.67 -6.60
C GLY A 13 0.99 15.49 -6.54
N ALA A 14 0.84 16.82 -6.43
CA ALA A 14 1.98 17.73 -6.32
C ALA A 14 2.99 17.39 -5.20
N PRO A 15 2.57 16.94 -3.99
CA PRO A 15 3.54 16.60 -2.94
C PRO A 15 4.15 15.20 -3.09
N VAL A 16 3.68 14.38 -4.05
CA VAL A 16 4.12 12.98 -4.17
C VAL A 16 5.57 12.91 -4.66
N ARG A 17 6.43 12.29 -3.87
CA ARG A 17 7.78 11.88 -4.25
C ARG A 17 7.67 10.63 -5.11
N GLY A 18 7.85 10.79 -6.42
CA GLY A 18 7.70 9.70 -7.37
C GLY A 18 8.71 8.55 -7.17
N GLY A 19 8.31 7.35 -7.56
CA GLY A 19 9.13 6.14 -7.48
C GLY A 19 8.26 4.87 -7.45
N PHE A 20 8.92 3.71 -7.43
CA PHE A 20 8.27 2.44 -7.12
C PHE A 20 8.33 2.20 -5.62
N HIS A 21 7.18 1.91 -5.02
CA HIS A 21 7.06 1.55 -3.62
C HIS A 21 6.57 0.09 -3.52
N GLY A 22 7.16 -0.66 -2.60
CA GLY A 22 7.03 -2.11 -2.53
C GLY A 22 8.20 -2.83 -3.20
N THR A 23 8.12 -4.16 -3.28
CA THR A 23 9.13 -5.00 -3.91
C THR A 23 8.56 -5.67 -5.15
N GLN A 24 9.40 -5.94 -6.15
CA GLN A 24 9.01 -6.77 -7.28
C GLN A 24 8.65 -8.18 -6.78
N PRO A 25 7.44 -8.68 -7.04
CA PRO A 25 7.03 -9.99 -6.55
C PRO A 25 7.77 -11.10 -7.30
N SER A 26 8.00 -12.21 -6.60
CA SER A 26 8.56 -13.42 -7.20
C SER A 26 7.50 -14.16 -8.01
N LEU A 27 7.84 -14.64 -9.20
CA LEU A 27 6.96 -15.47 -10.03
C LEU A 27 6.99 -16.96 -9.64
N THR A 28 7.84 -17.34 -8.68
CA THR A 28 8.02 -18.73 -8.27
C THR A 28 7.84 -18.94 -6.76
N ASP A 29 7.86 -17.88 -5.96
CA ASP A 29 7.56 -17.92 -4.53
C ASP A 29 6.17 -17.34 -4.29
N LEU A 30 5.18 -18.23 -4.32
CA LEU A 30 3.76 -17.90 -4.38
C LEU A 30 3.05 -18.29 -3.08
N ASP A 31 1.98 -17.58 -2.75
CA ASP A 31 1.04 -17.96 -1.69
C ASP A 31 -0.20 -18.59 -2.35
N ASN A 32 -0.40 -19.90 -2.18
CA ASN A 32 -1.48 -20.67 -2.81
C ASN A 32 -1.61 -20.51 -4.34
N GLY A 33 -0.53 -20.20 -5.03
CA GLY A 33 -0.51 -19.98 -6.48
C GLY A 33 -0.56 -18.51 -6.89
N ASP A 34 -0.66 -17.60 -5.93
CA ASP A 34 -0.74 -16.17 -6.15
C ASP A 34 0.54 -15.42 -5.81
N LEU A 35 0.73 -14.26 -6.44
CA LEU A 35 1.83 -13.36 -6.09
C LEU A 35 1.63 -12.86 -4.65
N LYS A 36 2.69 -12.96 -3.84
CA LYS A 36 2.67 -12.44 -2.47
C LYS A 36 2.50 -10.92 -2.46
N VAL A 37 1.65 -10.43 -1.56
CA VAL A 37 1.48 -9.00 -1.31
C VAL A 37 2.79 -8.41 -0.79
N THR A 38 3.26 -7.35 -1.45
CA THR A 38 4.51 -6.66 -1.07
C THR A 38 4.26 -5.31 -0.41
N THR A 39 3.02 -4.82 -0.47
CA THR A 39 2.58 -3.58 0.18
C THR A 39 1.12 -3.74 0.54
N ASP A 40 0.80 -3.60 1.82
CA ASP A 40 -0.59 -3.65 2.28
C ASP A 40 -1.28 -2.33 1.92
N PHE A 41 -2.45 -2.39 1.27
CA PHE A 41 -3.19 -1.19 0.89
C PHE A 41 -3.54 -0.30 2.10
N ARG A 42 -3.72 -0.89 3.29
CA ARG A 42 -3.99 -0.13 4.52
C ARG A 42 -2.84 0.77 4.90
N ASP A 43 -1.60 0.44 4.54
CA ASP A 43 -0.44 1.30 4.78
C ASP A 43 -0.50 2.57 3.92
N VAL A 44 -0.93 2.43 2.66
CA VAL A 44 -1.16 3.56 1.76
C VAL A 44 -2.29 4.44 2.31
N TYR A 45 -3.39 3.80 2.72
CA TYR A 45 -4.56 4.54 3.21
C TYR A 45 -4.30 5.25 4.54
N ALA A 46 -3.57 4.61 5.47
CA ALA A 46 -3.15 5.23 6.73
C ALA A 46 -2.28 6.48 6.51
N MET A 47 -1.33 6.41 5.56
CA MET A 47 -0.52 7.56 5.18
C MET A 47 -1.37 8.70 4.62
N LEU A 48 -2.34 8.41 3.73
CA LEU A 48 -3.24 9.44 3.18
C LEU A 48 -4.12 10.09 4.26
N LEU A 49 -4.67 9.28 5.18
CA LEU A 49 -5.46 9.79 6.30
C LEU A 49 -4.65 10.77 7.14
N ARG A 50 -3.40 10.43 7.48
CA ARG A 50 -2.56 11.28 8.32
C ARG A 50 -2.03 12.49 7.58
N ASP A 51 -1.34 12.28 6.46
CA ASP A 51 -0.46 13.26 5.85
C ASP A 51 -1.16 14.15 4.80
N VAL A 52 -2.38 13.77 4.37
CA VAL A 52 -3.20 14.56 3.43
C VAL A 52 -4.48 15.07 4.07
N LEU A 53 -5.19 14.21 4.82
CA LEU A 53 -6.50 14.52 5.37
C LEU A 53 -6.48 14.96 6.84
N ASP A 54 -5.30 15.09 7.46
CA ASP A 54 -5.11 15.47 8.87
C ASP A 54 -6.03 14.69 9.83
N THR A 55 -6.12 13.38 9.60
CA THR A 55 -7.04 12.48 10.28
C THR A 55 -6.26 11.35 10.94
N ASP A 56 -6.48 11.15 12.25
CA ASP A 56 -5.93 9.99 12.97
C ASP A 56 -6.36 8.67 12.30
N PRO A 57 -5.41 7.89 11.74
CA PRO A 57 -5.71 6.64 11.05
C PRO A 57 -6.40 5.61 11.94
N ALA A 58 -6.12 5.59 13.25
CA ALA A 58 -6.66 4.58 14.16
C ALA A 58 -8.19 4.66 14.32
N ARG A 59 -8.79 5.82 14.01
CA ARG A 59 -10.25 6.01 14.01
C ARG A 59 -10.94 5.33 12.82
N VAL A 60 -10.22 5.12 11.73
CA VAL A 60 -10.75 4.57 10.46
C VAL A 60 -10.27 3.13 10.25
N LEU A 61 -9.03 2.83 10.66
CA LEU A 61 -8.38 1.53 10.55
C LEU A 61 -8.03 0.99 11.95
N PRO A 62 -9.02 0.58 12.76
CA PRO A 62 -8.78 0.11 14.11
C PRO A 62 -7.87 -1.14 14.12
N GLY A 63 -6.85 -1.12 14.97
CA GLY A 63 -5.87 -2.20 15.08
C GLY A 63 -4.77 -2.19 14.01
N TRP A 64 -4.78 -1.22 13.10
CA TRP A 64 -3.69 -1.00 12.14
C TRP A 64 -2.79 0.14 12.62
N SER A 65 -1.47 -0.04 12.50
CA SER A 65 -0.49 0.95 12.99
C SER A 65 0.66 1.22 12.03
N SER A 66 0.81 0.41 10.99
CA SER A 66 1.77 0.64 9.91
C SER A 66 1.22 1.63 8.90
N GLN A 67 2.14 2.25 8.17
CA GLN A 67 1.84 3.19 7.11
C GLN A 67 3.00 3.22 6.11
N LEU A 68 2.69 3.58 4.87
CA LEU A 68 3.69 3.76 3.85
C LEU A 68 4.49 5.04 4.16
N THR A 69 5.80 5.00 3.96
CA THR A 69 6.71 6.13 4.24
C THR A 69 7.51 6.50 3.00
N GLY A 70 8.02 7.73 2.96
CA GLY A 70 8.89 8.21 1.88
C GLY A 70 8.16 8.57 0.57
N VAL A 71 6.82 8.61 0.58
CA VAL A 71 5.98 8.97 -0.56
C VAL A 71 5.52 10.43 -0.50
N LEU A 72 5.13 10.90 0.69
CA LEU A 72 4.69 12.27 0.98
C LEU A 72 5.73 13.02 1.83
#